data_AF-A0A7Y0PBQ9-F1
#
_entry.id   AF-A0A7Y0PBQ9-F1
#
_cell.length_a   1.000
_cell.length_b   1.000
_cell.length_c   1.000
_cell.angle_alpha   90.00
_cell.angle_beta   90.00
_cell.angle_gamma   90.00
#
_symmetry.space_group_name_H-M   'P 1'
#
loop_
_entity.id
_entity.type
_entity.pdbx_description
1 polymer ?
#
loop_
_entity_poly.entity_id
_entity_poly.type
_entity_poly.pdbx_seq_one_letter_code
_entity_poly.pdbx_strand_id
1 'polypeptide(L)'
;MNAEPLRTPANGSSVIRTVLLTVVSGGLTYLVTNALNQEPVMSIMLSILIGGIILMVRFLRDFENRLAAVERLERDSTDEMHKLVGDALHDVNQLVGGAFKEMSEATELFGLVEASALQTDLVTQFVRNSTQIQATSPPIVYNFAQSRIKEMSDFLKQLGEAGTVTYYGEDRDWLLGLTRTATVSVDAISMAAVDHDLWTSEIGQRYLDAQRRAANAGRRVRRIFVLDSPDMEYDLDLRRAYEEQQKMGITVRLLDRTSVPPPLQVQVRDLILFDQILVYETVPTIGDLKSTQVAETRLVLTESRVLECWQLYEELWDVSRELRTAVPESQTKA
;
A
#
# COMPACT_ATOMS: atom_id res chain seq x y z
N MET A 1 -26.74 -39.88 -21.88
CA MET A 1 -27.76 -40.93 -22.07
C MET A 1 -29.05 -40.43 -21.42
N ASN A 2 -29.95 -39.85 -22.21
CA ASN A 2 -31.37 -39.67 -21.95
C ASN A 2 -31.96 -39.25 -23.30
N ALA A 3 -32.72 -40.17 -23.91
CA ALA A 3 -33.32 -40.00 -25.22
C ALA A 3 -34.67 -39.31 -25.07
N GLU A 4 -34.80 -38.11 -25.64
CA GLU A 4 -36.07 -37.41 -25.79
C GLU A 4 -36.74 -37.87 -27.10
N PRO A 5 -38.04 -38.22 -27.11
CA PRO A 5 -38.67 -38.82 -28.27
C PRO A 5 -39.07 -37.74 -29.28
N LEU A 6 -38.67 -37.97 -30.53
CA LEU A 6 -39.18 -37.28 -31.72
C LEU A 6 -40.71 -37.35 -31.76
N ARG A 7 -41.37 -36.24 -31.39
CA ARG A 7 -42.80 -36.04 -31.66
C ARG A 7 -42.97 -35.79 -33.15
N THR A 8 -43.50 -36.78 -33.85
CA THR A 8 -44.07 -36.65 -35.19
C THR A 8 -45.30 -35.74 -35.15
N PRO A 9 -45.39 -34.67 -35.98
CA PRO A 9 -46.64 -33.96 -36.12
C PRO A 9 -47.55 -34.70 -37.09
N ALA A 10 -48.71 -35.10 -36.57
CA ALA A 10 -49.84 -35.67 -37.28
C ALA A 10 -50.47 -34.65 -38.25
N ASN A 11 -49.84 -34.43 -39.41
CA ASN A 11 -50.36 -33.51 -40.44
C ASN A 11 -51.26 -34.19 -41.50
N GLY A 12 -51.44 -35.51 -41.44
CA GLY A 12 -52.25 -36.24 -42.41
C GLY A 12 -53.76 -35.98 -42.31
N SER A 13 -54.31 -35.74 -41.13
CA SER A 13 -55.78 -35.66 -40.94
C SER A 13 -56.38 -34.30 -41.37
N SER A 14 -55.62 -33.21 -41.27
CA SER A 14 -56.07 -31.87 -41.63
C SER A 14 -56.23 -31.72 -43.15
N VAL A 15 -55.26 -32.20 -43.93
CA VAL A 15 -55.28 -32.11 -45.40
C VAL A 15 -56.42 -32.95 -45.97
N ILE A 16 -56.60 -34.17 -45.47
CA ILE A 16 -57.68 -35.07 -45.90
C ILE A 16 -59.05 -34.49 -45.57
N ARG A 17 -59.25 -33.96 -44.34
CA ARG A 17 -60.51 -33.30 -43.95
C ARG A 17 -60.77 -32.04 -44.77
N THR A 18 -59.71 -31.37 -45.23
CA THR A 18 -59.81 -30.18 -46.07
C THR A 18 -60.29 -30.49 -47.47
N VAL A 19 -59.64 -31.46 -48.13
CA VAL A 19 -60.03 -31.94 -49.45
C VAL A 19 -61.48 -32.46 -49.42
N LEU A 20 -61.84 -33.22 -48.39
CA LEU A 20 -63.19 -33.77 -48.24
C LEU A 20 -64.25 -32.66 -48.14
N LEU A 21 -63.99 -31.59 -47.38
CA LEU A 21 -64.95 -30.49 -47.22
C LEU A 21 -65.13 -29.69 -48.51
N THR A 22 -64.05 -29.46 -49.26
CA THR A 22 -64.12 -28.76 -50.54
C THR A 22 -64.88 -29.59 -51.57
N VAL A 23 -64.63 -30.89 -51.64
CA VAL A 23 -65.34 -31.83 -52.53
C VAL A 23 -66.83 -31.91 -52.18
N VAL A 24 -67.17 -31.97 -50.89
CA VAL A 24 -68.56 -31.97 -50.43
C VAL A 24 -69.26 -30.65 -50.78
N SER A 25 -68.59 -29.50 -50.59
CA SER A 25 -69.17 -28.19 -50.92
C SER A 25 -69.40 -28.01 -52.43
N GLY A 26 -68.43 -28.36 -53.27
CA GLY A 26 -68.56 -28.29 -54.73
C GLY A 26 -69.59 -29.29 -55.28
N GLY A 27 -69.69 -30.47 -54.64
CA GLY A 27 -70.73 -31.45 -54.95
C GLY A 27 -72.14 -30.95 -54.58
N LEU A 28 -72.30 -30.29 -53.44
CA LEU A 28 -73.58 -29.70 -53.03
C LEU A 28 -74.00 -28.56 -53.99
N THR A 29 -73.05 -27.70 -54.37
CA THR A 29 -73.30 -26.63 -55.35
C THR A 29 -73.75 -27.22 -56.68
N TYR A 30 -73.07 -28.24 -57.20
CA TYR A 30 -73.45 -28.91 -58.45
C TYR A 30 -74.87 -29.49 -58.40
N LEU A 31 -75.25 -30.13 -57.29
CA LEU A 31 -76.59 -30.68 -57.11
C LEU A 31 -77.67 -29.59 -57.08
N VAL A 32 -77.42 -28.48 -56.38
CA VAL A 32 -78.36 -27.34 -56.31
C VAL A 32 -78.49 -26.65 -57.67
N THR A 33 -77.39 -26.46 -58.39
CA THR A 33 -77.41 -25.80 -59.70
C THR A 33 -78.03 -26.68 -60.79
N ASN A 34 -77.85 -28.00 -60.74
CA ASN A 34 -78.51 -28.95 -61.64
C ASN A 34 -80.03 -29.04 -61.39
N ALA A 35 -80.46 -28.93 -60.13
CA ALA A 35 -81.89 -28.90 -59.78
C ALA A 35 -82.63 -27.64 -60.28
N LEU A 36 -81.90 -26.59 -60.66
CA LEU A 36 -82.43 -25.33 -61.18
C LEU A 36 -82.46 -25.26 -62.72
N ASN A 37 -82.23 -26.39 -63.43
CA ASN A 37 -82.29 -26.51 -64.91
C ASN A 37 -81.35 -25.54 -65.66
N GLN A 38 -80.18 -25.23 -65.09
CA GLN A 38 -79.16 -24.43 -65.78
C GLN A 38 -78.31 -25.27 -66.73
N GLU A 39 -77.70 -24.61 -67.73
CA GLU A 39 -76.84 -25.26 -68.71
C GLU A 39 -75.69 -26.02 -68.00
N PRO A 40 -75.43 -27.30 -68.33
CA PRO A 40 -74.50 -28.15 -67.57
C PRO A 40 -73.08 -27.58 -67.46
N VAL A 41 -72.64 -26.84 -68.49
CA VAL A 41 -71.32 -26.22 -68.54
C VAL A 41 -71.18 -25.12 -67.48
N MET A 42 -72.23 -24.32 -67.25
CA MET A 42 -72.21 -23.24 -66.27
C MET A 42 -72.20 -23.76 -64.83
N SER A 43 -72.88 -24.87 -64.55
CA SER A 43 -72.88 -25.51 -63.22
C SER A 43 -71.49 -26.01 -62.81
N ILE A 44 -70.76 -26.63 -63.75
CA ILE A 44 -69.40 -27.13 -63.51
C ILE A 44 -68.44 -25.95 -63.27
N MET A 45 -68.53 -24.88 -64.07
CA MET A 45 -67.70 -23.69 -63.86
C MET A 45 -67.96 -23.04 -62.50
N LEU A 46 -69.23 -22.95 -62.06
CA LEU A 46 -69.58 -22.35 -60.76
C LEU A 46 -69.08 -23.19 -59.58
N SER A 47 -69.17 -24.51 -59.68
CA SER A 47 -68.65 -25.46 -58.68
C SER A 47 -67.14 -25.35 -58.50
N ILE A 48 -66.40 -25.31 -59.62
CA ILE A 48 -64.94 -25.15 -59.61
C ILE A 48 -64.54 -23.79 -59.02
N LEU A 49 -65.25 -22.72 -59.42
CA LEU A 49 -65.02 -21.37 -58.91
C LEU A 49 -65.22 -21.29 -57.39
N ILE A 50 -66.35 -21.80 -56.89
CA ILE A 50 -66.68 -21.77 -55.46
C ILE A 50 -65.71 -22.66 -54.66
N GLY A 51 -65.39 -23.86 -55.17
CA GLY A 51 -64.39 -24.73 -54.55
C GLY A 51 -63.00 -24.09 -54.49
N GLY A 52 -62.60 -23.36 -55.53
CA GLY A 52 -61.34 -22.60 -55.58
C GLY A 52 -61.31 -21.46 -54.56
N ILE A 53 -62.39 -20.68 -54.44
CA ILE A 53 -62.49 -19.57 -53.47
C ILE A 53 -62.41 -20.10 -52.03
N ILE A 54 -63.12 -21.20 -51.71
CA ILE A 54 -63.08 -21.80 -50.38
C ILE A 54 -61.67 -22.30 -50.03
N LEU A 55 -60.97 -22.92 -50.98
CA LEU A 55 -59.58 -23.34 -50.81
C LEU A 55 -58.66 -22.14 -50.55
N MET A 56 -58.83 -21.05 -51.31
CA MET A 56 -58.02 -19.83 -51.16
C MET A 56 -58.22 -19.19 -49.78
N VAL A 57 -59.48 -19.01 -49.34
CA VAL A 57 -59.79 -18.43 -48.02
C VAL A 57 -59.20 -19.29 -46.90
N ARG A 58 -59.26 -20.61 -47.05
CA ARG A 58 -58.71 -21.53 -46.06
C ARG A 58 -57.19 -21.51 -46.04
N PHE A 59 -56.55 -21.41 -47.21
CA PHE A 59 -55.11 -21.26 -47.31
C PHE A 59 -54.64 -19.97 -46.63
N LEU A 60 -55.32 -18.84 -46.89
CA LEU A 60 -55.02 -17.56 -46.25
C LEU A 60 -55.11 -17.64 -44.72
N ARG A 61 -56.16 -18.29 -44.20
CA ARG A 61 -56.33 -18.47 -42.75
C ARG A 61 -55.28 -19.39 -42.12
N ASP A 62 -54.87 -20.45 -42.81
CA ASP A 62 -53.80 -21.34 -42.32
C ASP A 62 -52.43 -20.64 -42.36
N PHE A 63 -52.21 -19.78 -43.35
CA PHE A 63 -51.00 -18.97 -43.47
C PHE A 63 -50.90 -17.94 -42.33
N GLU A 64 -51.98 -17.21 -42.03
CA GLU A 64 -52.02 -16.25 -40.89
C GLU A 64 -51.72 -16.94 -39.56
N ASN A 65 -52.32 -18.12 -39.32
CA ASN A 65 -52.09 -18.86 -38.07
C ASN A 65 -50.63 -19.32 -37.93
N ARG A 66 -50.00 -19.73 -39.03
CA ARG A 66 -48.59 -20.13 -39.03
C ARG A 66 -47.66 -18.93 -38.85
N LEU A 67 -47.97 -17.81 -39.50
CA LEU A 67 -47.19 -16.58 -39.38
C LEU A 67 -47.19 -16.07 -37.93
N ALA A 68 -48.36 -16.05 -37.29
CA ALA A 68 -48.48 -15.68 -35.88
C ALA A 68 -47.74 -16.64 -34.93
N ALA A 69 -47.65 -17.93 -35.27
CA ALA A 69 -46.89 -18.89 -34.46
C ALA A 69 -45.37 -18.68 -34.61
N VAL A 70 -44.89 -18.38 -35.82
CA VAL A 70 -43.47 -18.09 -36.09
C VAL A 70 -43.05 -16.77 -35.44
N GLU A 71 -43.86 -15.72 -35.54
CA GLU A 71 -43.56 -14.41 -34.96
C GLU A 71 -43.45 -14.46 -33.43
N ARG A 72 -44.25 -15.32 -32.78
CA ARG A 72 -44.15 -15.56 -31.33
C ARG A 72 -42.88 -16.31 -30.96
N LEU A 73 -42.54 -17.37 -31.70
CA LEU A 73 -41.32 -18.14 -31.47
C LEU A 73 -40.05 -17.29 -31.64
N GLU A 74 -40.04 -16.43 -32.65
CA GLU A 74 -38.93 -15.51 -32.90
C GLU A 74 -38.80 -14.50 -31.76
N ARG A 75 -39.89 -13.81 -31.38
CA ARG A 75 -39.89 -12.86 -30.25
C ARG A 75 -39.38 -13.50 -28.96
N ASP A 76 -39.93 -14.66 -28.59
CA ASP A 76 -39.55 -15.37 -27.37
C ASP A 76 -38.06 -15.74 -27.39
N SER A 77 -37.53 -16.21 -28.53
CA SER A 77 -36.10 -16.53 -28.68
C SER A 77 -35.20 -15.29 -28.59
N THR A 78 -35.60 -14.17 -29.20
CA THR A 78 -34.83 -12.91 -29.09
C THR A 78 -34.84 -12.34 -27.68
N ASP A 79 -35.95 -12.40 -26.97
CA ASP A 79 -36.05 -11.89 -25.59
C ASP A 79 -35.21 -12.75 -24.62
N GLU A 80 -35.23 -14.07 -24.80
CA GLU A 80 -34.40 -14.98 -24.00
C GLU A 80 -32.91 -14.79 -24.29
N MET A 81 -32.53 -14.61 -25.57
CA MET A 81 -31.16 -14.30 -25.95
C MET A 81 -30.71 -12.93 -25.41
N HIS A 82 -31.55 -11.90 -25.47
CA HIS A 82 -31.22 -10.59 -24.92
C HIS A 82 -31.01 -10.62 -23.40
N LYS A 83 -31.81 -11.41 -22.67
CA LYS A 83 -31.61 -11.64 -21.24
C LYS A 83 -30.30 -12.36 -20.94
N LEU A 84 -30.04 -13.49 -21.61
CA LEU A 84 -28.81 -14.25 -21.40
C LEU A 84 -27.56 -13.43 -21.72
N VAL A 85 -27.59 -12.66 -22.82
CA VAL A 85 -26.48 -11.77 -23.19
C VAL A 85 -26.35 -10.63 -22.18
N GLY A 86 -27.45 -10.04 -21.72
CA GLY A 86 -27.43 -8.96 -20.72
C GLY A 86 -26.82 -9.40 -19.39
N ASP A 87 -27.22 -10.57 -18.89
CA ASP A 87 -26.73 -11.14 -17.64
C ASP A 87 -25.24 -11.50 -17.76
N ALA A 88 -24.84 -12.14 -18.86
CA ALA A 88 -23.44 -12.47 -19.11
C ALA A 88 -22.55 -11.22 -19.24
N LEU A 89 -23.03 -10.15 -19.90
CA LEU A 89 -22.28 -8.89 -20.01
C LEU A 89 -22.13 -8.21 -18.65
N HIS A 90 -23.14 -8.32 -17.78
CA HIS A 90 -23.11 -7.77 -16.43
C HIS A 90 -22.07 -8.49 -15.56
N ASP A 91 -22.06 -9.82 -15.59
CA ASP A 91 -21.10 -10.65 -14.84
C ASP A 91 -19.66 -10.39 -15.29
N VAL A 92 -19.44 -10.31 -16.61
CA VAL A 92 -18.11 -9.97 -17.17
C VAL A 92 -17.68 -8.58 -16.72
N ASN A 93 -18.56 -7.58 -16.76
CA ASN A 93 -18.21 -6.23 -16.32
C ASN A 93 -17.91 -6.14 -14.81
N GLN A 94 -18.59 -6.92 -13.96
CA GLN A 94 -18.26 -6.98 -12.53
C GLN A 94 -16.88 -7.62 -12.29
N LEU A 95 -16.63 -8.78 -12.92
CA LEU A 95 -15.36 -9.50 -12.76
C LEU A 95 -14.18 -8.69 -13.30
N VAL A 96 -14.34 -8.11 -14.49
CA VAL A 96 -13.31 -7.26 -15.12
C VAL A 96 -13.13 -5.98 -14.31
N GLY A 97 -14.21 -5.32 -13.87
CA GLY A 97 -14.13 -4.09 -13.10
C GLY A 97 -13.43 -4.25 -11.75
N GLY A 98 -13.71 -5.34 -11.01
CA GLY A 98 -13.03 -5.65 -9.76
C GLY A 98 -11.54 -5.93 -9.95
N ALA A 99 -11.21 -6.81 -10.91
CA ALA A 99 -9.84 -7.19 -11.20
C ALA A 99 -9.01 -6.00 -11.74
N PHE A 100 -9.58 -5.15 -12.60
CA PHE A 100 -8.90 -3.94 -13.09
C PHE A 100 -8.68 -2.92 -11.99
N LYS A 101 -9.58 -2.79 -11.01
CA LYS A 101 -9.40 -1.89 -9.88
C LYS A 101 -8.23 -2.32 -9.00
N GLU A 102 -8.16 -3.61 -8.65
CA GLU A 102 -7.04 -4.17 -7.88
C GLU A 102 -5.72 -4.10 -8.65
N MET A 103 -5.74 -4.42 -9.95
CA MET A 103 -4.55 -4.28 -10.82
C MET A 103 -4.10 -2.82 -10.95
N SER A 104 -5.03 -1.87 -11.06
CA SER A 104 -4.73 -0.45 -11.14
C SER A 104 -4.08 0.06 -9.86
N GLU A 105 -4.59 -0.33 -8.68
CA GLU A 105 -4.06 0.10 -7.39
C GLU A 105 -2.67 -0.49 -7.13
N ALA A 106 -2.47 -1.78 -7.43
CA ALA A 106 -1.14 -2.39 -7.35
C ALA A 106 -0.14 -1.73 -8.31
N THR A 107 -0.56 -1.44 -9.54
CA THR A 107 0.29 -0.76 -10.54
C THR A 107 0.61 0.68 -10.14
N GLU A 108 -0.35 1.40 -9.55
CA GLU A 108 -0.14 2.74 -9.01
C GLU A 108 0.85 2.74 -7.85
N LEU A 109 0.71 1.81 -6.89
CA LEU A 109 1.65 1.65 -5.79
C LEU A 109 3.05 1.28 -6.27
N PHE A 110 3.19 0.36 -7.23
CA PHE A 110 4.48 0.05 -7.85
C PHE A 110 5.04 1.25 -8.64
N GLY A 111 4.20 2.01 -9.32
CA GLY A 111 4.59 3.25 -10.01
C GLY A 111 5.11 4.31 -9.04
N LEU A 112 4.48 4.47 -7.88
CA LEU A 112 4.97 5.35 -6.80
C LEU A 112 6.31 4.87 -6.23
N VAL A 113 6.51 3.56 -6.11
CA VAL A 113 7.78 2.97 -5.66
C VAL A 113 8.89 3.19 -6.69
N GLU A 114 8.64 2.95 -7.99
CA GLU A 114 9.59 3.23 -9.08
C GLU A 114 9.92 4.72 -9.22
N ALA A 115 8.94 5.60 -8.96
CA ALA A 115 9.14 7.04 -8.96
C ALA A 115 9.85 7.55 -7.69
N SER A 116 9.87 6.76 -6.61
CA SER A 116 10.56 7.11 -5.37
C SER A 116 12.06 6.81 -5.47
N ALA A 117 12.87 7.50 -4.67
CA ALA A 117 14.30 7.18 -4.53
C ALA A 117 14.55 5.89 -3.71
N LEU A 118 13.50 5.21 -3.24
CA LEU A 118 13.62 3.94 -2.53
C LEU A 118 13.97 2.82 -3.51
N GLN A 119 14.82 1.89 -3.09
CA GLN A 119 15.17 0.74 -3.91
C GLN A 119 13.95 -0.19 -4.05
N THR A 120 13.44 -0.32 -5.29
CA THR A 120 12.27 -1.16 -5.64
C THR A 120 12.41 -2.61 -5.14
N ASP A 121 13.63 -3.14 -5.13
CA ASP A 121 13.94 -4.48 -4.63
C ASP A 121 13.64 -4.64 -3.12
N LEU A 122 13.95 -3.63 -2.30
CA LEU A 122 13.70 -3.68 -0.86
C LEU A 122 12.20 -3.66 -0.55
N VAL A 123 11.42 -2.87 -1.28
CA VAL A 123 9.96 -2.82 -1.13
C VAL A 123 9.33 -4.15 -1.56
N THR A 124 9.78 -4.70 -2.69
CA THR A 124 9.33 -6.01 -3.18
C THR A 124 9.65 -7.11 -2.18
N GLN A 125 10.85 -7.09 -1.57
CA GLN A 125 11.24 -8.04 -0.55
C GLN A 125 10.39 -7.89 0.73
N PHE A 126 10.09 -6.67 1.15
CA PHE A 126 9.22 -6.40 2.30
C PHE A 126 7.80 -6.97 2.09
N VAL A 127 7.18 -6.69 0.94
CA VAL A 127 5.86 -7.22 0.59
C VAL A 127 5.90 -8.75 0.51
N ARG A 128 6.90 -9.33 -0.17
CA ARG A 128 7.04 -10.79 -0.26
C ARG A 128 7.17 -11.44 1.13
N ASN A 129 7.95 -10.85 2.04
CA ASN A 129 8.13 -11.38 3.38
C ASN A 129 6.87 -11.23 4.24
N SER A 130 6.13 -10.13 4.11
CA SER A 130 4.88 -9.95 4.86
C SER A 130 3.79 -10.93 4.43
N THR A 131 3.71 -11.28 3.13
CA THR A 131 2.74 -12.29 2.64
C THR A 131 2.99 -13.72 3.13
N GLN A 132 4.20 -14.04 3.61
CA GLN A 132 4.49 -15.36 4.19
C GLN A 132 3.84 -15.54 5.58
N ILE A 133 3.39 -14.44 6.20
CA ILE A 133 2.73 -14.44 7.50
C ILE A 133 1.25 -14.74 7.27
N GLN A 134 0.92 -16.02 7.20
CA GLN A 134 -0.43 -16.50 6.91
C GLN A 134 -1.37 -16.29 8.11
N ALA A 135 -2.67 -16.19 7.85
CA ALA A 135 -3.71 -16.17 8.89
C ALA A 135 -3.77 -17.46 9.74
N THR A 136 -3.13 -18.52 9.27
CA THR A 136 -2.94 -19.81 9.97
C THR A 136 -1.76 -19.79 10.96
N SER A 137 -0.96 -18.71 10.97
CA SER A 137 0.12 -18.53 11.94
C SER A 137 -0.43 -18.41 13.36
N PRO A 138 0.38 -18.72 14.40
CA PRO A 138 -0.01 -18.47 15.78
C PRO A 138 -0.48 -17.00 15.96
N PRO A 139 -1.61 -16.74 16.65
CA PRO A 139 -2.22 -15.41 16.70
C PRO A 139 -1.25 -14.30 17.15
N ILE A 140 -0.35 -14.60 18.09
CA ILE A 140 0.66 -13.64 18.56
C ILE A 140 1.64 -13.22 17.46
N VAL A 141 2.05 -14.16 16.59
CA VAL A 141 2.98 -13.89 15.49
C VAL A 141 2.31 -13.00 14.44
N TYR A 142 1.08 -13.35 14.07
CA TYR A 142 0.30 -12.57 13.11
C TYR A 142 0.02 -11.15 13.61
N ASN A 143 -0.47 -11.01 14.84
CA ASN A 143 -0.80 -9.71 15.44
C ASN A 143 0.46 -8.85 15.62
N PHE A 144 1.57 -9.45 16.07
CA PHE A 144 2.84 -8.73 16.22
C PHE A 144 3.36 -8.22 14.88
N ALA A 145 3.33 -9.07 13.83
CA ALA A 145 3.75 -8.65 12.50
C ALA A 145 2.88 -7.52 11.94
N GLN A 146 1.56 -7.59 12.09
CA GLN A 146 0.67 -6.50 11.71
C GLN A 146 0.99 -5.19 12.45
N SER A 147 1.22 -5.26 13.77
CA SER A 147 1.63 -4.09 14.56
C SER A 147 2.91 -3.47 14.01
N ARG A 148 3.93 -4.29 13.72
CA ARG A 148 5.21 -3.81 13.17
C ARG A 148 5.09 -3.22 11.76
N ILE A 149 4.25 -3.78 10.89
CA ILE A 149 3.98 -3.21 9.56
C ILE A 149 3.30 -1.84 9.70
N LYS A 150 2.31 -1.74 10.59
CA LYS A 150 1.62 -0.48 10.88
C LYS A 150 2.58 0.57 11.45
N GLU A 151 3.38 0.20 12.46
CA GLU A 151 4.38 1.09 13.07
C GLU A 151 5.40 1.60 12.05
N MET A 152 5.89 0.74 11.14
CA MET A 152 6.81 1.14 10.08
C MET A 152 6.14 2.08 9.07
N SER A 153 4.89 1.81 8.69
CA SER A 153 4.13 2.69 7.79
C SER A 153 3.91 4.08 8.41
N ASP A 154 3.49 4.12 9.67
CA ASP A 154 3.30 5.36 10.44
C ASP A 154 4.63 6.13 10.58
N PHE A 155 5.74 5.41 10.82
CA PHE A 155 7.08 5.98 10.89
C PHE A 155 7.52 6.61 9.56
N LEU A 156 7.40 5.89 8.45
CA LEU A 156 7.75 6.40 7.11
C LEU A 156 6.91 7.62 6.73
N LYS A 157 5.62 7.62 7.09
CA LYS A 157 4.75 8.78 6.90
C LYS A 157 5.26 10.00 7.66
N GLN A 158 5.57 9.85 8.95
CA GLN A 158 6.06 10.97 9.78
C GLN A 158 7.43 11.49 9.31
N LEU A 159 8.32 10.61 8.84
CA LEU A 159 9.58 11.02 8.21
C LEU A 159 9.34 11.80 6.91
N GLY A 160 8.44 11.32 6.05
CA GLY A 160 8.11 11.96 4.77
C GLY A 160 7.44 13.32 4.93
N GLU A 161 6.69 13.53 6.02
CA GLU A 161 6.06 14.81 6.37
C GLU A 161 7.04 15.81 7.02
N ALA A 162 8.34 15.49 7.14
CA ALA A 162 9.38 16.30 7.78
C ALA A 162 9.01 16.78 9.20
N GLY A 163 8.30 15.92 9.94
CA GLY A 163 7.78 16.20 11.27
C GLY A 163 8.76 15.88 12.41
N THR A 164 8.17 15.62 13.58
CA THR A 164 8.87 15.01 14.72
C THR A 164 8.31 13.62 14.96
N VAL A 165 9.19 12.62 15.02
CA VAL A 165 8.84 11.25 15.38
C VAL A 165 9.21 11.03 16.85
N THR A 166 8.29 10.52 17.65
CA THR A 166 8.55 10.22 19.07
C THR A 166 8.50 8.72 19.32
N TYR A 167 9.51 8.21 19.99
CA TYR A 167 9.57 6.88 20.57
C TYR A 167 9.61 6.99 22.10
N TYR A 168 8.80 6.20 22.80
CA TYR A 168 8.79 6.16 24.25
C TYR A 168 9.89 5.22 24.75
N GLY A 169 10.88 5.78 25.45
CA GLY A 169 12.11 5.11 25.86
C GLY A 169 13.32 5.47 25.01
N GLU A 170 14.37 4.66 25.12
CA GLU A 170 15.59 4.75 24.32
C GLU A 170 15.42 3.96 23.01
N ASP A 171 15.58 4.60 21.84
CA ASP A 171 15.63 3.89 20.55
C ASP A 171 17.08 3.68 20.06
N ARG A 172 17.57 2.46 20.29
CA ARG A 172 18.93 2.04 19.96
C ARG A 172 19.14 1.80 18.48
N ASP A 173 18.09 1.40 17.77
CA ASP A 173 18.18 1.07 16.34
C ASP A 173 18.25 2.35 15.51
N TRP A 174 17.53 3.40 15.91
CA TRP A 174 17.64 4.73 15.33
C TRP A 174 19.03 5.32 15.52
N LEU A 175 19.56 5.30 16.74
CA LEU A 175 20.91 5.80 17.04
C LEU A 175 21.99 5.16 16.15
N LEU A 176 21.99 3.82 16.09
CA LEU A 176 22.97 3.08 15.29
C LEU A 176 22.72 3.21 13.79
N GLY A 177 21.46 3.18 13.36
CA GLY A 177 21.06 3.31 11.97
C GLY A 177 21.50 4.65 11.40
N LEU A 178 21.12 5.74 12.05
CA LEU A 178 21.45 7.12 11.65
C LEU A 178 22.96 7.35 11.60
N THR A 179 23.71 6.85 12.58
CA THR A 179 25.18 6.98 12.59
C THR A 179 25.83 6.27 11.40
N ARG A 180 25.30 5.13 10.98
CA ARG A 180 25.81 4.38 9.82
C ARG A 180 25.44 5.07 8.50
N THR A 181 24.25 5.67 8.42
CA THR A 181 23.73 6.29 7.19
C THR A 181 24.16 7.75 7.00
N ALA A 182 24.57 8.45 8.07
CA ALA A 182 25.05 9.83 8.00
C ALA A 182 26.11 9.98 6.91
N THR A 183 25.98 10.97 6.04
CA THR A 183 26.79 11.12 4.82
C THR A 183 27.84 12.22 4.93
N VAL A 184 27.59 13.23 5.76
CA VAL A 184 28.40 14.45 5.91
C VAL A 184 28.95 14.56 7.32
N SER A 185 28.09 14.50 8.34
CA SER A 185 28.48 14.79 9.72
C SER A 185 27.65 14.11 10.80
N VAL A 186 28.28 13.89 11.94
CA VAL A 186 27.66 13.49 13.21
C VAL A 186 28.16 14.44 14.30
N ASP A 187 27.27 15.26 14.84
CA ASP A 187 27.57 16.32 15.80
C ASP A 187 26.78 16.09 17.09
N ALA A 188 27.45 15.71 18.19
CA ALA A 188 26.77 15.27 19.42
C ALA A 188 27.05 16.16 20.64
N ILE A 189 26.03 16.40 21.46
CA ILE A 189 26.13 16.98 22.80
C ILE A 189 25.83 15.85 23.79
N SER A 190 26.83 15.46 24.55
CA SER A 190 26.76 14.40 25.56
C SER A 190 26.62 14.98 26.95
N MET A 191 25.56 14.59 27.65
CA MET A 191 25.37 14.96 29.06
C MET A 191 25.79 13.81 29.97
N ALA A 192 26.63 14.08 30.97
CA ALA A 192 27.08 13.07 31.93
C ALA A 192 25.91 12.36 32.63
N ALA A 193 24.81 13.07 32.90
CA ALA A 193 23.58 12.52 33.48
C ALA A 193 22.88 11.46 32.61
N VAL A 194 23.08 11.50 31.29
CA VAL A 194 22.45 10.57 30.33
C VAL A 194 23.44 9.47 29.91
N ASP A 195 24.72 9.81 29.83
CA ASP A 195 25.74 8.97 29.19
C ASP A 195 26.66 8.19 30.15
N HIS A 196 26.52 8.32 31.48
CA HIS A 196 27.48 7.77 32.45
C HIS A 196 27.76 6.27 32.24
N ASP A 197 26.71 5.46 32.14
CA ASP A 197 26.82 4.01 31.92
C ASP A 197 26.83 3.64 30.42
N LEU A 198 26.57 4.59 29.53
CA LEU A 198 26.46 4.33 28.10
C LEU A 198 27.79 3.80 27.55
N TRP A 199 28.89 4.46 27.88
CA TRP A 199 30.20 4.15 27.27
C TRP A 199 30.76 2.78 27.65
N THR A 200 30.38 2.24 28.80
CA THR A 200 30.77 0.90 29.23
C THR A 200 29.79 -0.19 28.75
N SER A 201 28.60 0.20 28.29
CA SER A 201 27.57 -0.70 27.78
C SER A 201 27.87 -1.26 26.39
N GLU A 202 27.24 -2.40 26.05
CA GLU A 202 27.32 -2.97 24.70
C GLU A 202 26.83 -2.00 23.62
N ILE A 203 25.73 -1.28 23.89
CA ILE A 203 25.17 -0.34 22.91
C ILE A 203 26.10 0.86 22.68
N GLY A 204 26.69 1.42 23.73
CA GLY A 204 27.66 2.50 23.59
C GLY A 204 28.89 2.06 22.79
N GLN A 205 29.41 0.86 23.03
CA GLN A 205 30.52 0.32 22.24
C GLN A 205 30.15 0.14 20.75
N ARG A 206 28.93 -0.31 20.43
CA ARG A 206 28.44 -0.39 19.04
C ARG A 206 28.28 0.99 18.40
N TYR A 207 27.86 1.99 19.17
CA TYR A 207 27.74 3.37 18.70
C TYR A 207 29.11 4.00 18.44
N LEU A 208 30.07 3.78 19.33
CA LEU A 208 31.46 4.20 19.13
C LEU A 208 32.09 3.56 17.90
N ASP A 209 31.87 2.26 17.67
CA ASP A 209 32.33 1.61 16.43
C ASP A 209 31.70 2.24 15.18
N ALA A 210 30.40 2.57 15.22
CA ALA A 210 29.73 3.23 14.11
C ALA A 210 30.31 4.64 13.83
N GLN A 211 30.55 5.43 14.88
CA GLN A 211 31.20 6.74 14.77
C GLN A 211 32.63 6.64 14.24
N ARG A 212 33.42 5.68 14.74
CA ARG A 212 34.77 5.40 14.25
C ARG A 212 34.77 5.07 12.77
N ARG A 213 33.84 4.23 12.30
CA ARG A 213 33.70 3.91 10.87
C ARG A 213 33.31 5.13 10.04
N ALA A 214 32.42 5.98 10.56
CA ALA A 214 32.05 7.23 9.91
C ALA A 214 33.25 8.17 9.77
N ALA A 215 34.02 8.36 10.85
CA ALA A 215 35.25 9.17 10.85
C ALA A 215 36.30 8.60 9.88
N ASN A 216 36.52 7.28 9.89
CA ASN A 216 37.44 6.61 8.96
C ASN A 216 37.01 6.73 7.49
N ALA A 217 35.71 6.88 7.23
CA ALA A 217 35.18 7.16 5.89
C ALA A 217 35.28 8.65 5.50
N GLY A 218 35.94 9.49 6.30
CA GLY A 218 36.15 10.91 6.05
C GLY A 218 34.97 11.81 6.45
N ARG A 219 33.95 11.27 7.13
CA ARG A 219 32.81 12.05 7.62
C ARG A 219 33.22 12.81 8.88
N ARG A 220 32.66 14.02 9.07
CA ARG A 220 33.01 14.87 10.22
C ARG A 220 32.27 14.37 11.46
N VAL A 221 33.01 13.90 12.48
CA VAL A 221 32.41 13.46 13.75
C VAL A 221 32.93 14.34 14.88
N ARG A 222 32.02 15.07 15.55
CA ARG A 222 32.34 15.97 16.66
C ARG A 222 31.48 15.66 17.89
N ARG A 223 32.06 15.79 19.09
CA ARG A 223 31.33 15.63 20.35
C ARG A 223 31.71 16.70 21.37
N ILE A 224 30.70 17.26 22.01
CA ILE A 224 30.83 18.09 23.21
C ILE A 224 30.46 17.23 24.41
N PHE A 225 31.36 17.09 25.39
CA PHE A 225 31.01 16.56 26.70
C PHE A 225 30.68 17.70 27.64
N VAL A 226 29.46 17.70 28.18
CA VAL A 226 29.01 18.68 29.16
C VAL A 226 29.39 18.22 30.57
N LEU A 227 30.14 19.05 31.27
CA LEU A 227 30.49 18.89 32.67
C LEU A 227 29.50 19.68 33.52
N ASP A 228 28.63 19.00 34.27
CA ASP A 228 27.66 19.66 35.15
C ASP A 228 28.31 20.27 36.40
N SER A 229 29.49 19.76 36.79
CA SER A 229 30.35 20.37 37.80
C SER A 229 31.82 20.34 37.39
N PRO A 230 32.66 21.29 37.86
CA PRO A 230 34.09 21.30 37.56
C PRO A 230 34.83 20.03 38.00
N ASP A 231 34.36 19.38 39.07
CA ASP A 231 34.98 18.17 39.61
C ASP A 231 34.86 16.96 38.66
N MET A 232 33.88 16.97 37.75
CA MET A 232 33.70 15.91 36.75
C MET A 232 34.87 15.78 35.79
N GLU A 233 35.70 16.82 35.62
CA GLU A 233 36.91 16.71 34.80
C GLU A 233 37.90 15.65 35.33
N TYR A 234 37.88 15.39 36.64
CA TYR A 234 38.74 14.41 37.30
C TYR A 234 38.11 13.02 37.38
N ASP A 235 36.89 12.84 36.87
CA ASP A 235 36.25 11.53 36.75
C ASP A 235 37.04 10.67 35.75
N LEU A 236 37.54 9.53 36.24
CA LEU A 236 38.37 8.61 35.46
C LEU A 236 37.60 7.97 34.32
N ASP A 237 36.31 7.67 34.50
CA ASP A 237 35.49 7.02 33.49
C ASP A 237 35.13 8.00 32.37
N LEU A 238 34.79 9.24 32.74
CA LEU A 238 34.56 10.31 31.76
C LEU A 238 35.83 10.64 30.98
N ARG A 239 36.97 10.72 31.67
CA ARG A 239 38.28 10.96 31.04
C ARG A 239 38.65 9.87 30.06
N ARG A 240 38.48 8.62 30.47
CA ARG A 240 38.70 7.48 29.60
C ARG A 240 37.79 7.55 28.36
N ALA A 241 36.51 7.89 28.54
CA ALA A 241 35.55 7.98 27.45
C ALA A 241 35.97 9.02 26.39
N TYR A 242 36.31 10.26 26.79
CA TYR A 242 36.71 11.26 25.79
C TYR A 242 38.08 10.99 25.16
N GLU A 243 39.03 10.39 25.90
CA GLU A 243 40.36 10.02 25.36
C GLU A 243 40.24 8.86 24.35
N GLU A 244 39.40 7.86 24.63
CA GLU A 244 39.13 6.76 23.70
C GLU A 244 38.46 7.27 22.43
N GLN A 245 37.47 8.16 22.56
CA GLN A 245 36.79 8.77 21.40
C GLN A 245 37.75 9.59 20.53
N GLN A 246 38.64 10.37 21.14
CA GLN A 246 39.65 11.13 20.40
C GLN A 246 40.57 10.22 19.58
N LYS A 247 40.98 9.08 20.15
CA LYS A 247 41.79 8.07 19.44
C LYS A 247 41.04 7.41 18.27
N MET A 248 39.71 7.47 18.24
CA MET A 248 38.86 6.95 17.16
C MET A 248 38.63 7.97 16.03
N GLY A 249 39.28 9.13 16.07
CA GLY A 249 39.13 10.18 15.06
C GLY A 249 37.92 11.10 15.30
N ILE A 250 37.31 11.03 16.48
CA ILE A 250 36.23 11.94 16.89
C ILE A 250 36.87 13.22 17.42
N THR A 251 36.42 14.37 16.94
CA THR A 251 36.87 15.66 17.49
C THR A 251 36.08 15.93 18.76
N VAL A 252 36.76 15.95 19.90
CA VAL A 252 36.12 16.09 21.20
C VAL A 252 36.46 17.42 21.86
N ARG A 253 35.44 18.09 22.41
CA ARG A 253 35.58 19.27 23.27
C ARG A 253 34.84 19.08 24.60
N LEU A 254 35.31 19.79 25.62
CA LEU A 254 34.69 19.80 26.95
C LEU A 254 33.98 21.14 27.16
N LEU A 255 32.77 21.09 27.70
CA LEU A 255 31.99 22.26 28.04
C LEU A 255 31.71 22.27 29.54
N ASP A 256 32.25 23.25 30.26
CA ASP A 256 31.84 23.50 31.64
C ASP A 256 30.50 24.23 31.62
N ARG A 257 29.44 23.60 32.13
CA ARG A 257 28.09 24.17 32.13
C ARG A 257 28.03 25.51 32.86
N THR A 258 28.85 25.71 33.88
CA THR A 258 28.89 26.96 34.65
C THR A 258 29.52 28.13 33.85
N SER A 259 30.30 27.82 32.81
CA SER A 259 30.96 28.79 31.94
C SER A 259 30.09 29.25 30.75
N VAL A 260 28.99 28.55 30.49
CA VAL A 260 28.06 28.86 29.39
C VAL A 260 27.29 30.16 29.71
N PRO A 261 27.04 31.06 28.75
CA PRO A 261 26.18 32.23 28.98
C PRO A 261 24.78 31.83 29.47
N PRO A 262 24.15 32.57 30.41
CA PRO A 262 22.86 32.19 31.00
C PRO A 262 21.73 31.86 29.99
N PRO A 263 21.57 32.58 28.84
CA PRO A 263 20.56 32.23 27.84
C PRO A 263 20.75 30.85 27.21
N LEU A 264 21.99 30.34 27.16
CA LEU A 264 22.32 29.04 26.57
C LEU A 264 22.32 27.92 27.62
N GLN A 265 22.65 28.23 28.88
CA GLN A 265 22.67 27.24 29.97
C GLN A 265 21.35 26.46 30.11
N VAL A 266 20.22 27.12 29.91
CA VAL A 266 18.87 26.52 29.99
C VAL A 266 18.51 25.67 28.77
N GLN A 267 19.25 25.82 27.68
CA GLN A 267 19.01 25.11 26.41
C GLN A 267 19.90 23.88 26.25
N VAL A 268 20.98 23.75 27.04
CA VAL A 268 21.87 22.59 27.02
C VAL A 268 21.06 21.32 27.30
N ARG A 269 21.09 20.40 26.34
CA ARG A 269 20.38 19.12 26.36
C ARG A 269 21.13 18.10 25.51
N ASP A 270 20.83 16.83 25.75
CA ASP A 270 21.43 15.72 25.02
C ASP A 270 20.80 15.59 23.64
N LEU A 271 21.63 15.73 22.59
CA LEU A 271 21.19 15.62 21.21
C LEU A 271 22.33 15.22 20.28
N ILE A 272 21.96 14.70 19.11
CA ILE A 272 22.87 14.38 18.02
C ILE A 272 22.28 14.92 16.72
N LEU A 273 23.05 15.74 16.02
CA LEU A 273 22.78 16.26 14.69
C LEU A 273 23.43 15.36 13.64
N PHE A 274 22.61 14.83 12.74
CA PHE A 274 23.04 14.05 11.58
C PHE A 274 22.91 14.91 10.32
N ASP A 275 24.02 15.10 9.62
CA ASP A 275 24.11 15.84 8.35
C ASP A 275 23.50 17.25 8.37
N GLN A 276 23.30 17.84 9.56
CA GLN A 276 22.61 19.12 9.78
C GLN A 276 21.15 19.15 9.28
N ILE A 277 20.53 17.98 9.07
CA ILE A 277 19.15 17.85 8.57
C ILE A 277 18.23 17.07 9.51
N LEU A 278 18.80 16.33 10.47
CA LEU A 278 18.04 15.50 11.40
C LEU A 278 18.64 15.59 12.79
N VAL A 279 17.80 15.79 13.80
CA VAL A 279 18.19 15.77 15.21
C VAL A 279 17.64 14.52 15.86
N TYR A 280 18.50 13.75 16.51
CA TYR A 280 18.14 12.74 17.50
C TYR A 280 18.24 13.39 18.89
N GLU A 281 17.13 13.51 19.60
CA GLU A 281 17.06 14.14 20.91
C GLU A 281 16.58 13.13 21.95
N THR A 282 17.24 13.08 23.10
CA THR A 282 16.78 12.25 24.23
C THR A 282 16.22 13.13 25.32
N VAL A 283 15.06 12.74 25.84
CA VAL A 283 14.40 13.40 26.96
C VAL A 283 14.55 12.50 28.18
N PRO A 284 15.27 12.93 29.22
CA PRO A 284 15.45 12.15 30.43
C PRO A 284 14.15 12.06 31.26
N THR A 285 14.02 11.02 32.08
CA THR A 285 13.01 10.92 33.12
C THR A 285 13.24 11.98 34.19
N ILE A 286 12.15 12.49 34.78
CA ILE A 286 12.22 13.42 35.92
C ILE A 286 12.61 12.59 37.16
N GLY A 287 13.82 12.75 37.69
CA GLY A 287 14.33 11.94 38.80
C GLY A 287 15.72 12.35 39.30
N ASP A 288 16.32 11.53 40.16
CA ASP A 288 17.70 11.71 40.62
C ASP A 288 18.68 11.54 39.45
N LEU A 289 19.72 12.38 39.38
CA LEU A 289 20.74 12.37 38.32
C LEU A 289 21.43 11.01 38.18
N LYS A 290 21.46 10.20 39.25
CA LYS A 290 22.07 8.86 39.26
C LYS A 290 21.15 7.74 38.78
N SER A 291 19.85 7.98 38.62
CA SER A 291 18.86 6.99 38.15
C SER A 291 18.07 7.50 36.94
N THR A 292 18.57 8.54 36.29
CA THR A 292 17.96 9.13 35.10
C THR A 292 18.00 8.11 33.96
N GLN A 293 16.83 7.86 33.37
CA GLN A 293 16.66 6.99 32.20
C GLN A 293 16.13 7.83 31.04
N VAL A 294 16.28 7.35 29.82
CA VAL A 294 15.65 8.01 28.65
C VAL A 294 14.15 7.72 28.68
N ALA A 295 13.34 8.76 28.89
CA ALA A 295 11.88 8.68 28.87
C ALA A 295 11.34 8.68 27.45
N GLU A 296 11.93 9.50 26.58
CA GLU A 296 11.54 9.64 25.18
C GLU A 296 12.76 9.86 24.30
N THR A 297 12.70 9.32 23.09
CA THR A 297 13.63 9.59 22.00
C THR A 297 12.85 10.27 20.88
N ARG A 298 13.36 11.37 20.34
CA ARG A 298 12.71 12.14 19.28
C ARG A 298 13.62 12.26 18.06
N LEU A 299 13.07 12.03 16.88
CA LEU A 299 13.69 12.43 15.61
C LEU A 299 13.02 13.71 15.13
N VAL A 300 13.76 14.80 15.06
CA VAL A 300 13.25 16.10 14.62
C VAL A 300 13.81 16.38 13.23
N LEU A 301 12.92 16.53 12.25
CA LEU A 301 13.25 16.84 10.85
C LEU A 301 12.74 18.21 10.40
N THR A 302 11.95 18.88 11.24
CA THR A 302 11.39 20.20 10.94
C THR A 302 12.51 21.23 10.81
N GLU A 303 12.65 21.84 9.63
CA GLU A 303 13.79 22.69 9.26
C GLU A 303 14.11 23.77 10.30
N SER A 304 13.10 24.50 10.79
CA SER A 304 13.30 25.54 11.80
C SER A 304 13.89 25.00 13.10
N ARG A 305 13.41 23.85 13.56
CA ARG A 305 13.91 23.20 14.79
C ARG A 305 15.30 22.61 14.60
N VAL A 306 15.58 22.04 13.43
CA VAL A 306 16.93 21.55 13.09
C VAL A 306 17.92 22.71 13.06
N LEU A 307 17.53 23.84 12.45
CA LEU A 307 18.36 25.06 12.41
C LEU A 307 18.64 25.60 13.81
N GLU A 308 17.63 25.67 14.68
CA GLU A 308 17.80 26.06 16.10
C GLU A 308 18.77 25.13 16.84
N CYS A 309 18.64 23.82 16.66
CA CYS A 309 19.56 22.84 17.26
C CYS A 309 20.99 22.98 16.72
N TRP A 310 21.14 23.23 15.42
CA TRP A 310 22.45 23.44 14.80
C TRP A 310 23.12 24.71 15.30
N GLN A 311 22.39 25.83 15.38
CA GLN A 311 22.90 27.08 15.94
C GLN A 311 23.33 26.91 17.39
N LEU A 312 22.49 26.27 18.21
CA LEU A 312 22.85 25.93 19.59
C LEU A 312 24.13 25.10 19.65
N TYR A 313 24.27 24.09 18.79
CA TYR A 313 25.46 23.25 18.75
C TYR A 313 26.72 24.07 18.45
N GLU A 314 26.71 24.91 17.41
CA GLU A 314 27.88 25.72 17.04
C GLU A 314 28.23 26.73 18.13
N GLU A 315 27.24 27.40 18.74
CA GLU A 315 27.47 28.33 19.84
C GLU A 315 28.11 27.64 21.05
N LEU A 316 27.64 26.43 21.40
CA LEU A 316 28.23 25.63 22.47
C LEU A 316 29.62 25.09 22.07
N TRP A 317 29.82 24.75 20.80
CA TRP A 317 31.10 24.29 20.26
C TRP A 317 32.17 25.38 20.39
N ASP A 318 31.82 26.64 20.09
CA ASP A 318 32.75 27.77 20.12
C ASP A 318 33.20 28.14 21.55
N VAL A 319 32.32 27.99 22.53
CA VAL A 319 32.67 28.24 23.95
C VAL A 319 33.28 27.01 24.64
N SER A 320 33.20 25.83 24.01
CA SER A 320 33.81 24.60 24.55
C SER A 320 35.32 24.57 24.31
N ARG A 321 36.05 24.00 25.27
CA ARG A 321 37.52 23.91 25.22
C ARG A 321 37.97 22.62 24.55
N GLU A 322 39.06 22.70 23.80
CA GLU A 322 39.73 21.53 23.26
C GLU A 322 40.39 20.70 24.36
N LEU A 323 40.45 19.38 24.14
CA LEU A 323 41.23 18.49 24.98
C LEU A 323 42.70 18.87 24.85
N ARG A 324 43.32 19.30 25.95
CA ARG A 324 44.77 19.51 25.99
C ARG A 324 45.47 18.18 25.74
N THR A 325 46.11 18.04 24.58
CA THR A 325 46.96 16.89 24.32
C THR A 325 48.12 16.96 25.30
N ALA A 326 48.31 15.92 26.13
CA ALA A 326 49.51 15.80 26.94
C ALA A 326 50.71 15.73 25.97
N VAL A 327 51.50 16.81 25.90
CA VAL A 327 52.78 16.80 25.20
C VAL A 327 53.64 15.72 25.88
N PRO A 328 54.18 14.72 25.16
CA PRO A 328 55.09 13.77 25.77
C PRO A 328 56.32 14.52 26.29
N GLU A 329 56.57 14.46 27.59
CA GLU A 329 57.83 14.90 28.21
C GLU A 329 59.00 14.07 27.66
N SER A 330 59.47 14.39 26.46
CA SER A 330 60.64 13.78 25.86
C SER A 330 61.33 14.77 24.92
N GLN A 331 61.62 15.97 25.42
CA GLN A 331 62.66 16.86 24.87
C GLN A 331 62.92 18.09 25.75
N THR A 332 63.36 17.86 27.00
CA THR A 332 64.09 18.90 27.75
C THR A 332 65.29 18.29 28.49
N LYS A 333 66.22 17.70 27.73
CA LYS A 333 67.63 17.61 28.12
C LYS A 333 68.48 17.58 26.85
N ALA A 334 68.97 18.76 26.47
CA ALA A 334 70.25 18.93 25.79
C ALA A 334 70.90 20.18 26.38
#